data_AF-A0A812J1S2-F1
#
_entry.id   AF-A0A812J1S2-F1
#
_cell.length_a   1.000
_cell.length_b   1.000
_cell.length_c   1.000
_cell.angle_alpha   90.00
_cell.angle_beta   90.00
_cell.angle_gamma   90.00
#
_symmetry.space_group_name_H-M   'P 1'
#
loop_
_entity.id
_entity.type
_entity.pdbx_description
1 polymer ?
#
loop_
_entity_poly.entity_id
_entity_poly.type
_entity_poly.pdbx_seq_one_letter_code
_entity_poly.pdbx_strand_id
1 'polypeptide(L)'
;MPRATVSFKHEEQEWTHDFEVDAATTVLDLKRKMTSSAPEHAAWFDLCRDGAALKNTELVDPLAIYIFHYLGPSGGDQDHDIIDLGVVPAGEDADEPFKAARDGPAPVTENVPAVPRWKITGGSDKGGIIVRQSESLKSADLGRVSTGAIVEEIARVGDRLCYRLEEGTGPVKGWVSIRVSGKELVEKIS
;
A
#
# COMPACT_ATOMS: atom_id res chain seq x y z
N MET A 1 -17.24 14.54 12.46
CA MET A 1 -17.38 14.65 11.00
C MET A 1 -17.66 13.26 10.47
N PRO A 2 -18.54 13.08 9.48
CA PRO A 2 -18.79 11.78 8.89
C PRO A 2 -17.51 11.25 8.22
N ARG A 3 -17.26 9.94 8.27
CA ARG A 3 -16.06 9.32 7.69
C ARG A 3 -16.45 8.04 6.97
N ALA A 4 -16.08 7.89 5.71
CA ALA A 4 -16.28 6.67 4.95
C ALA A 4 -15.06 5.76 5.08
N THR A 5 -15.30 4.49 5.36
CA THR A 5 -14.23 3.49 5.46
C THR A 5 -14.04 2.79 4.12
N VAL A 6 -12.83 2.80 3.58
CA VAL A 6 -12.50 2.08 2.34
C VAL A 6 -11.52 0.96 2.67
N SER A 7 -11.96 -0.27 2.45
CA SER A 7 -11.15 -1.48 2.47
C SER A 7 -10.40 -1.64 1.16
N PHE A 8 -9.11 -1.86 1.25
CA PHE A 8 -8.24 -2.21 0.15
C PHE A 8 -7.77 -3.63 0.38
N LYS A 9 -7.89 -4.44 -0.67
CA LYS A 9 -7.46 -5.82 -0.63
C LYS A 9 -6.38 -6.03 -1.67
N HIS A 10 -5.22 -6.50 -1.22
CA HIS A 10 -4.13 -6.92 -2.09
C HIS A 10 -3.58 -8.23 -1.56
N GLU A 11 -3.70 -9.28 -2.36
CA GLU A 11 -3.33 -10.65 -1.97
C GLU A 11 -4.05 -11.10 -0.68
N GLU A 12 -3.30 -11.46 0.36
CA GLU A 12 -3.80 -11.92 1.67
C GLU A 12 -3.89 -10.80 2.72
N GLN A 13 -3.69 -9.54 2.31
CA GLN A 13 -3.72 -8.39 3.20
C GLN A 13 -4.92 -7.50 2.87
N GLU A 14 -5.68 -7.16 3.92
CA GLU A 14 -6.74 -6.16 3.86
C GLU A 14 -6.37 -5.00 4.79
N TRP A 15 -6.40 -3.78 4.26
CA TRP A 15 -6.27 -2.58 5.07
C TRP A 15 -7.47 -1.67 4.85
N THR A 16 -7.95 -1.06 5.92
CA THR A 16 -9.05 -0.09 5.87
C THR A 16 -8.52 1.31 6.10
N HIS A 17 -9.03 2.28 5.34
CA HIS A 17 -8.71 3.69 5.54
C HIS A 17 -9.96 4.53 5.63
N ASP A 18 -10.00 5.41 6.63
CA ASP A 18 -11.15 6.27 6.90
C ASP A 18 -10.96 7.66 6.28
N PHE A 19 -11.74 7.95 5.25
CA PHE A 19 -11.75 9.24 4.58
C PHE A 19 -12.85 10.12 5.16
N GLU A 20 -12.53 11.36 5.51
CA GLU A 20 -13.55 12.34 5.93
C GLU A 20 -14.47 12.65 4.75
N VAL A 21 -15.77 12.49 4.94
CA VAL A 21 -16.80 12.73 3.90
C VAL A 21 -17.92 13.58 4.46
N ASP A 22 -18.56 14.34 3.59
CA ASP A 22 -19.75 15.13 3.90
C ASP A 22 -21.01 14.44 3.35
N ALA A 23 -22.18 14.85 3.82
CA ALA A 23 -23.46 14.28 3.37
C ALA A 23 -23.74 14.46 1.86
N ALA A 24 -22.98 15.34 1.18
CA ALA A 24 -23.06 15.59 -0.26
C ALA A 24 -21.87 15.01 -1.04
N THR A 25 -20.95 14.28 -0.39
CA THR A 25 -19.79 13.69 -1.06
C THR A 25 -20.22 12.55 -1.97
N THR A 26 -19.91 12.67 -3.26
CA THR A 26 -20.16 11.60 -4.23
C THR A 26 -19.03 10.57 -4.24
N VAL A 27 -19.29 9.39 -4.80
CA VAL A 27 -18.28 8.36 -5.02
C VAL A 27 -17.13 8.92 -5.85
N LEU A 28 -17.40 9.77 -6.85
CA LEU A 28 -16.35 10.45 -7.62
C LEU A 28 -15.48 11.38 -6.76
N ASP A 29 -16.08 12.14 -5.85
CA ASP A 29 -15.34 13.02 -4.93
C ASP A 29 -14.48 12.21 -3.98
N LEU A 30 -14.99 11.08 -3.46
CA LEU A 30 -14.21 10.15 -2.65
C LEU A 30 -13.04 9.56 -3.44
N LYS A 31 -13.27 9.07 -4.67
CA LYS A 31 -12.19 8.55 -5.54
C LYS A 31 -11.12 9.60 -5.82
N ARG A 32 -11.52 10.85 -6.10
CA ARG A 32 -10.59 11.98 -6.28
C ARG A 32 -9.83 12.32 -5.00
N LYS A 33 -10.47 12.21 -3.83
CA LYS A 33 -9.83 12.42 -2.53
C LYS A 33 -8.79 11.34 -2.26
N MET A 34 -9.06 10.09 -2.63
CA MET A 34 -8.11 8.97 -2.56
C MET A 34 -6.92 9.19 -3.52
N THR A 35 -7.15 9.80 -4.68
CA THR A 35 -6.11 10.12 -5.67
C THR A 35 -5.86 11.62 -5.78
N SER A 36 -5.75 12.31 -4.64
CA SER A 36 -5.62 13.77 -4.62
C SER A 36 -4.39 14.30 -5.38
N SER A 37 -3.36 13.47 -5.55
CA SER A 37 -2.13 13.82 -6.30
C SER A 37 -2.22 13.54 -7.80
N ALA A 38 -3.19 12.73 -8.25
CA ALA A 38 -3.35 12.31 -9.65
C ALA A 38 -4.83 11.98 -9.92
N PRO A 39 -5.68 12.99 -10.20
CA PRO A 39 -7.12 12.78 -10.37
C PRO A 39 -7.49 11.90 -11.57
N GLU A 40 -6.58 11.76 -12.55
CA GLU A 40 -6.74 10.84 -13.68
C GLU A 40 -6.74 9.36 -13.28
N HIS A 41 -6.11 9.02 -12.15
CA HIS A 41 -6.09 7.66 -11.62
C HIS A 41 -7.42 7.25 -11.00
N ALA A 42 -8.33 8.20 -10.74
CA ALA A 42 -9.68 7.90 -10.25
C ALA A 42 -10.49 7.02 -11.22
N ALA A 43 -10.08 6.91 -12.48
CA ALA A 43 -10.68 6.02 -13.47
C ALA A 43 -10.12 4.58 -13.44
N TRP A 44 -9.02 4.33 -12.71
CA TRP A 44 -8.31 3.03 -12.73
C TRP A 44 -8.80 2.04 -11.68
N PHE A 45 -9.81 2.41 -10.92
CA PHE A 45 -10.38 1.59 -9.87
C PHE A 45 -11.84 1.95 -9.69
N ASP A 46 -12.61 1.05 -9.10
CA ASP A 46 -13.97 1.27 -8.65
C ASP A 46 -14.12 0.95 -7.17
N LEU A 47 -15.19 1.47 -6.59
CA LEU A 47 -15.57 1.20 -5.20
C LEU A 47 -16.83 0.34 -5.22
N CYS A 48 -16.75 -0.82 -4.57
CA CYS A 48 -17.89 -1.71 -4.41
C CYS A 48 -18.46 -1.58 -3.00
N ARG A 49 -19.77 -1.62 -2.87
CA ARG A 49 -20.48 -1.72 -1.59
C ARG A 49 -21.48 -2.85 -1.69
N ASP A 50 -21.55 -3.71 -0.67
CA ASP A 50 -22.48 -4.85 -0.64
C ASP A 50 -22.41 -5.74 -1.90
N GLY A 51 -21.23 -5.85 -2.51
CA GLY A 51 -21.01 -6.60 -3.76
C GLY A 51 -21.42 -5.89 -5.05
N ALA A 52 -21.97 -4.66 -4.98
CA ALA A 52 -22.32 -3.84 -6.13
C ALA A 52 -21.29 -2.74 -6.38
N ALA A 53 -20.83 -2.60 -7.62
CA ALA A 53 -19.99 -1.46 -8.03
C ALA A 53 -20.83 -0.17 -8.00
N LEU A 54 -20.33 0.83 -7.28
CA LEU A 54 -21.01 2.12 -7.14
C LEU A 54 -20.75 3.00 -8.35
N LYS A 55 -21.78 3.76 -8.76
CA LYS A 55 -21.63 4.75 -9.82
C LYS A 55 -20.99 6.01 -9.25
N ASN A 56 -20.22 6.70 -10.09
CA ASN A 56 -19.58 7.98 -9.76
C ASN A 56 -20.55 9.06 -9.23
N THR A 57 -21.83 9.00 -9.62
CA THR A 57 -22.89 9.94 -9.20
C THR A 57 -23.58 9.55 -7.89
N GLU A 58 -23.29 8.38 -7.33
CA GLU A 58 -23.90 7.96 -6.07
C GLU A 58 -23.26 8.67 -4.87
N LEU A 59 -24.06 8.88 -3.84
CA LEU A 59 -23.61 9.49 -2.60
C LEU A 59 -22.91 8.45 -1.73
N VAL A 60 -21.82 8.88 -1.10
CA VAL A 60 -21.08 8.06 -0.15
C VAL A 60 -21.81 8.10 1.18
N ASP A 61 -22.28 6.93 1.61
CA ASP A 61 -22.75 6.67 2.95
C ASP A 61 -21.56 6.60 3.93
N PRO A 62 -21.50 7.47 4.95
CA PRO A 62 -20.42 7.49 5.94
C PRO A 62 -20.49 6.34 6.96
N LEU A 63 -21.52 5.51 6.93
CA LEU A 63 -21.59 4.32 7.79
C LEU A 63 -21.27 3.03 7.04
N ALA A 64 -20.99 3.13 5.74
CA ALA A 64 -20.72 1.98 4.88
C ALA A 64 -19.22 1.76 4.68
N ILE A 65 -18.87 0.50 4.47
CA ILE A 65 -17.53 0.06 4.10
C ILE A 65 -17.50 -0.17 2.59
N TYR A 66 -16.53 0.44 1.93
CA TYR A 66 -16.32 0.33 0.49
C TYR A 66 -15.13 -0.55 0.20
N ILE A 67 -15.26 -1.45 -0.77
CA ILE A 67 -14.16 -2.31 -1.21
C ILE A 67 -13.55 -1.67 -2.46
N PHE A 68 -12.27 -1.33 -2.37
CA PHE A 68 -11.48 -0.87 -3.48
C PHE A 68 -11.22 -2.01 -4.46
N HIS A 69 -11.60 -1.80 -5.72
CA HIS A 69 -11.38 -2.74 -6.80
C HIS A 69 -10.52 -2.07 -7.86
N TYR A 70 -9.27 -2.51 -8.01
CA TYR A 70 -8.40 -2.02 -9.07
C TYR A 70 -8.80 -2.58 -10.43
N LEU A 71 -9.16 -1.70 -11.37
CA LEU A 71 -9.51 -2.08 -12.75
C LEU A 71 -8.31 -1.95 -13.70
N GLY A 72 -7.26 -1.24 -13.28
CA GLY A 72 -6.12 -0.94 -14.13
C GLY A 72 -6.34 0.27 -15.04
N PRO A 73 -5.28 0.76 -15.70
CA PRO A 73 -5.39 1.80 -16.70
C PRO A 73 -6.15 1.25 -17.91
N SER A 74 -7.42 1.61 -18.03
CA SER A 74 -8.22 1.38 -19.25
C SER A 74 -7.55 2.10 -20.42
N GLY A 75 -6.78 1.37 -21.21
CA GLY A 75 -5.80 1.92 -22.14
C GLY A 75 -6.36 2.60 -23.39
N GLY A 76 -5.55 3.50 -23.94
CA GLY A 76 -4.96 3.29 -25.27
C GLY A 76 -3.46 3.51 -25.09
N ASP A 77 -2.66 2.46 -24.93
CA ASP A 77 -2.09 1.71 -26.05
C ASP A 77 -1.60 0.36 -25.50
N GLN A 78 -2.03 -0.75 -26.10
CA GLN A 78 -1.50 -2.07 -25.78
C GLN A 78 -0.31 -2.36 -26.71
N ASP A 79 0.87 -2.56 -26.13
CA ASP A 79 1.92 -3.36 -26.75
C ASP A 79 2.55 -4.25 -25.66
N HIS A 80 2.02 -5.48 -25.60
CA HIS A 80 2.62 -6.80 -25.28
C HIS A 80 3.63 -6.89 -24.11
N ASP A 81 3.47 -7.70 -23.06
CA ASP A 81 3.07 -9.12 -22.91
C ASP A 81 2.68 -9.30 -21.42
N ILE A 82 1.66 -10.08 -21.02
CA ILE A 82 1.80 -11.48 -20.60
C ILE A 82 0.40 -12.11 -20.48
N ILE A 83 0.32 -13.30 -21.03
CA ILE A 83 -0.77 -14.27 -21.06
C ILE A 83 -0.86 -15.07 -19.76
N ASP A 84 -2.11 -15.31 -19.37
CA ASP A 84 -2.66 -16.60 -18.92
C ASP A 84 -2.18 -17.19 -17.59
N LEU A 85 -3.14 -17.41 -16.67
CA LEU A 85 -3.27 -18.65 -15.90
C LEU A 85 -4.57 -18.58 -15.08
N GLY A 86 -5.64 -19.11 -15.66
CA GLY A 86 -6.79 -19.60 -14.89
C GLY A 86 -6.47 -20.96 -14.28
N VAL A 87 -6.87 -21.18 -13.02
CA VAL A 87 -7.42 -22.42 -12.43
C VAL A 87 -7.41 -22.31 -10.88
N VAL A 88 -8.61 -22.27 -10.30
CA VAL A 88 -8.96 -22.69 -8.93
C VAL A 88 -9.25 -24.21 -8.96
N PRO A 89 -9.24 -25.05 -7.87
CA PRO A 89 -9.93 -24.73 -6.60
C PRO A 89 -9.56 -25.47 -5.26
N ALA A 90 -10.18 -24.96 -4.18
CA ALA A 90 -10.90 -25.64 -3.07
C ALA A 90 -10.22 -26.41 -1.89
N GLY A 91 -10.80 -26.18 -0.69
CA GLY A 91 -10.78 -26.99 0.56
C GLY A 91 -10.40 -26.16 1.81
N GLU A 92 -11.30 -25.58 2.63
CA GLU A 92 -12.22 -26.14 3.67
C GLU A 92 -11.46 -26.99 4.72
N ASP A 93 -11.40 -26.66 6.02
CA ASP A 93 -12.40 -26.85 7.10
C ASP A 93 -12.14 -25.84 8.26
N ALA A 94 -13.10 -25.04 8.75
CA ALA A 94 -14.14 -25.31 9.77
C ALA A 94 -13.62 -25.58 11.21
N ASP A 95 -13.85 -24.64 12.14
CA ASP A 95 -14.64 -24.82 13.39
C ASP A 95 -14.74 -23.50 14.21
N GLU A 96 -15.97 -23.09 14.50
CA GLU A 96 -16.42 -22.00 15.40
C GLU A 96 -16.16 -22.34 16.90
N PRO A 97 -16.35 -21.47 17.95
CA PRO A 97 -17.46 -20.51 18.12
C PRO A 97 -17.23 -19.21 18.95
N PHE A 98 -18.25 -18.35 18.92
CA PHE A 98 -18.50 -17.17 19.76
C PHE A 98 -18.03 -17.24 21.24
N LYS A 99 -17.51 -16.12 21.77
CA LYS A 99 -17.88 -15.67 23.13
C LYS A 99 -17.68 -14.16 23.36
N ALA A 100 -18.78 -13.52 23.73
CA ALA A 100 -18.85 -12.16 24.25
C ALA A 100 -18.29 -12.06 25.69
N ALA A 101 -17.46 -11.05 25.96
CA ALA A 101 -17.19 -10.40 27.26
C ALA A 101 -16.28 -9.20 26.95
N ARG A 102 -16.69 -7.93 27.03
CA ARG A 102 -16.78 -7.08 28.24
C ARG A 102 -15.64 -7.29 29.24
N ASP A 103 -15.04 -6.17 29.64
CA ASP A 103 -13.87 -5.95 30.50
C ASP A 103 -12.51 -6.03 29.79
N GLY A 104 -11.83 -4.88 29.69
CA GLY A 104 -10.43 -4.83 29.28
C GLY A 104 -9.54 -5.51 30.32
N PRO A 105 -8.41 -6.11 29.90
CA PRO A 105 -7.15 -5.45 30.23
C PRO A 105 -6.03 -5.63 29.19
N ALA A 106 -5.09 -4.68 29.25
CA ALA A 106 -3.66 -4.79 28.90
C ALA A 106 -3.25 -5.02 27.43
N PRO A 107 -2.10 -4.45 27.01
CA PRO A 107 -1.61 -4.54 25.65
C PRO A 107 -1.30 -6.00 25.34
N VAL A 108 -1.97 -6.54 24.34
CA VAL A 108 -1.53 -7.79 23.74
C VAL A 108 -0.17 -7.50 23.12
N THR A 109 0.88 -7.99 23.79
CA THR A 109 2.17 -8.28 23.18
C THR A 109 1.92 -9.35 22.14
N GLU A 110 1.31 -8.97 21.03
CA GLU A 110 1.28 -9.79 19.84
C GLU A 110 2.73 -9.90 19.39
N ASN A 111 3.17 -11.14 19.22
CA ASN A 111 4.45 -11.47 18.62
C ASN A 111 4.37 -10.99 17.17
N VAL A 112 4.58 -9.68 16.96
CA VAL A 112 4.58 -9.06 15.64
C VAL A 112 5.65 -9.81 14.84
N PRO A 113 5.31 -10.43 13.70
CA PRO A 113 6.34 -11.02 12.86
C PRO A 113 7.37 -9.93 12.60
N ALA A 114 8.61 -10.19 13.02
CA ALA A 114 9.68 -9.20 12.95
C ALA A 114 9.87 -8.83 11.48
N VAL A 115 9.27 -7.71 11.08
CA VAL A 115 9.43 -7.13 9.76
C VAL A 115 10.92 -6.91 9.53
N PRO A 116 11.48 -7.41 8.42
CA PRO A 116 12.91 -7.30 8.15
C PRO A 116 13.35 -5.84 8.23
N ARG A 117 14.35 -5.58 9.08
CA ARG A 117 14.96 -4.25 9.19
C ARG A 117 16.22 -4.21 8.37
N TRP A 118 16.43 -3.08 7.72
CA TRP A 118 17.58 -2.83 6.86
C TRP A 118 18.28 -1.55 7.29
N LYS A 119 19.59 -1.58 7.22
CA LYS A 119 20.45 -0.41 7.44
C LYS A 119 20.97 0.08 6.11
N ILE A 120 20.85 1.38 5.86
CA ILE A 120 21.42 2.02 4.68
C ILE A 120 22.94 2.09 4.84
N THR A 121 23.70 1.34 4.03
CA THR A 121 25.17 1.30 4.07
C THR A 121 25.82 1.94 2.84
N GLY A 122 25.05 2.15 1.78
CA GLY A 122 25.49 2.73 0.51
C GLY A 122 25.23 4.23 0.37
N GLY A 123 25.90 4.85 -0.61
CA GLY A 123 25.64 6.24 -1.00
C GLY A 123 26.37 7.31 -0.18
N SER A 124 27.28 6.94 0.73
CA SER A 124 28.06 7.89 1.55
C SER A 124 28.78 8.95 0.72
N ASP A 125 29.35 8.56 -0.42
CA ASP A 125 30.05 9.47 -1.34
C ASP A 125 29.12 10.53 -1.96
N LYS A 126 27.81 10.27 -1.97
CA LYS A 126 26.79 11.15 -2.57
C LYS A 126 25.74 11.64 -1.55
N GLY A 127 25.98 11.46 -0.24
CA GLY A 127 25.08 11.90 0.83
C GLY A 127 23.85 11.01 1.08
N GLY A 128 23.84 9.77 0.56
CA GLY A 128 22.76 8.81 0.75
C GLY A 128 22.28 8.14 -0.54
N ILE A 129 21.27 7.27 -0.41
CA ILE A 129 20.64 6.55 -1.52
C ILE A 129 19.43 7.32 -2.01
N ILE A 130 19.22 7.35 -3.33
CA ILE A 130 18.04 7.96 -3.95
C ILE A 130 16.82 7.10 -3.65
N VAL A 131 15.79 7.77 -3.14
CA VAL A 131 14.48 7.19 -2.87
C VAL A 131 13.55 7.58 -4.00
N ARG A 132 12.84 6.59 -4.55
CA ARG A 132 11.87 6.79 -5.62
C ARG A 132 10.46 6.60 -5.11
N GLN A 133 9.50 7.28 -5.75
CA GLN A 133 8.09 7.17 -5.40
C GLN A 133 7.52 5.79 -5.67
N SER A 134 8.08 5.05 -6.63
CA SER A 134 7.64 3.69 -6.98
C SER A 134 8.84 2.82 -7.34
N GLU A 135 8.59 1.52 -7.48
CA GLU A 135 9.57 0.52 -7.88
C GLU A 135 10.31 0.87 -9.19
N SER A 136 9.62 1.57 -10.10
CA SER A 136 10.14 1.88 -11.42
C SER A 136 11.31 2.87 -11.40
N LEU A 137 12.30 2.58 -12.24
CA LEU A 137 13.44 3.45 -12.54
C LEU A 137 13.06 4.76 -13.23
N LYS A 138 11.82 4.88 -13.71
CA LYS A 138 11.29 6.11 -14.32
C LYS A 138 10.45 6.95 -13.34
N SER A 139 10.22 6.46 -12.11
CA SER A 139 9.44 7.18 -11.09
C SER A 139 10.20 8.37 -10.52
N ALA A 140 9.45 9.39 -10.11
CA ALA A 140 9.98 10.61 -9.50
C ALA A 140 10.88 10.30 -8.30
N ASP A 141 11.98 11.04 -8.18
CA ASP A 141 12.82 11.02 -6.99
C ASP A 141 12.15 11.80 -5.86
N LEU A 142 12.02 11.16 -4.70
CA LEU A 142 11.46 11.76 -3.48
C LEU A 142 12.55 12.40 -2.60
N GLY A 143 13.80 12.34 -3.05
CA GLY A 143 14.97 12.77 -2.29
C GLY A 143 15.90 11.61 -1.97
N ARG A 144 16.67 11.75 -0.89
CA ARG A 144 17.70 10.77 -0.50
C ARG A 144 17.57 10.38 0.96
N VAL A 145 17.75 9.09 1.23
CA VAL A 145 17.89 8.55 2.57
C VAL A 145 19.37 8.47 2.92
N SER A 146 19.76 9.05 4.06
CA SER A 146 21.14 9.14 4.49
C SER A 146 21.73 7.78 4.84
N THR A 147 23.04 7.63 4.64
CA THR A 147 23.77 6.45 5.11
C THR A 147 23.68 6.36 6.64
N GLY A 148 23.47 5.14 7.15
CA GLY A 148 23.28 4.84 8.56
C GLY A 148 21.82 4.80 8.98
N ALA A 149 20.89 5.25 8.13
CA ALA A 149 19.46 5.18 8.41
C ALA A 149 18.98 3.73 8.55
N ILE A 150 18.03 3.51 9.45
CA ILE A 150 17.37 2.24 9.68
C ILE A 150 15.98 2.33 9.04
N VAL A 151 15.66 1.32 8.25
CA VAL A 151 14.42 1.25 7.50
C VAL A 151 13.77 -0.12 7.67
N GLU A 152 12.45 -0.14 7.68
CA GLU A 152 11.63 -1.35 7.71
C GLU A 152 11.26 -1.77 6.29
N GLU A 153 11.40 -3.06 5.96
CA GLU A 153 10.92 -3.62 4.70
C GLU A 153 9.40 -3.69 4.68
N ILE A 154 8.79 -2.96 3.74
CA ILE A 154 7.36 -3.08 3.43
C ILE A 154 7.14 -4.09 2.32
N ALA A 155 7.92 -3.99 1.24
CA ALA A 155 7.80 -4.85 0.08
C ALA A 155 9.12 -4.92 -0.67
N ARG A 156 9.39 -6.05 -1.31
CA ARG A 156 10.60 -6.25 -2.12
C ARG A 156 10.24 -6.81 -3.48
N VAL A 157 10.74 -6.18 -4.53
CA VAL A 157 10.64 -6.69 -5.90
C VAL A 157 12.02 -6.76 -6.52
N GLY A 158 12.57 -7.97 -6.62
CA GLY A 158 13.93 -8.21 -7.10
C GLY A 158 14.98 -7.45 -6.27
N ASP A 159 15.56 -6.41 -6.90
CA ASP A 159 16.58 -5.52 -6.32
C ASP A 159 16.02 -4.17 -5.82
N ARG A 160 14.70 -4.06 -5.72
CA ARG A 160 13.99 -2.88 -5.24
C ARG A 160 13.39 -3.18 -3.88
N LEU A 161 13.66 -2.31 -2.92
CA LEU A 161 13.14 -2.38 -1.57
C LEU A 161 12.23 -1.18 -1.33
N CYS A 162 10.94 -1.44 -1.14
CA CYS A 162 10.00 -0.49 -0.57
C CYS A 162 10.20 -0.48 0.93
N TYR A 163 10.50 0.68 1.49
CA TYR A 163 10.85 0.82 2.89
C TYR A 163 10.03 1.90 3.59
N ARG A 164 9.93 1.80 4.92
CA ARG A 164 9.54 2.90 5.82
C ARG A 164 10.73 3.31 6.69
N LEU A 165 11.00 4.61 6.80
CA LEU A 165 12.08 5.14 7.62
C LEU A 165 11.70 4.98 9.10
N GLU A 166 12.54 4.28 9.85
CA GLU A 166 12.40 4.15 11.31
C GLU A 166 13.34 5.12 12.02
N GLU A 167 14.60 5.19 11.57
CA GLU A 167 15.63 6.05 12.18
C GLU A 167 16.53 6.66 11.09
N GLY A 168 16.86 7.95 11.21
CA GLY A 168 17.75 8.67 10.30
C GLY A 168 17.09 9.83 9.56
N THR A 169 17.71 10.25 8.46
CA THR A 169 17.30 11.44 7.69
C THR A 169 16.94 11.04 6.26
N GLY A 170 15.76 11.48 5.80
CA GLY A 170 15.30 11.27 4.44
C GLY A 170 13.79 11.12 4.33
N PRO A 171 13.28 10.69 3.16
CA PRO A 171 11.88 10.38 2.98
C PRO A 171 11.40 9.26 3.89
N VAL A 172 10.24 9.47 4.51
CA VAL A 172 9.63 8.52 5.47
C VAL A 172 9.19 7.20 4.82
N LYS A 173 9.00 7.18 3.50
CA LYS A 173 8.66 5.99 2.73
C LYS A 173 9.15 6.14 1.30
N GLY A 174 9.52 5.02 0.68
CA GLY A 174 9.74 4.97 -0.76
C GLY A 174 10.55 3.74 -1.19
N TRP A 175 11.00 3.76 -2.42
CA TRP A 175 11.71 2.65 -3.05
C TRP A 175 13.19 2.96 -3.20
N VAL A 176 14.05 2.06 -2.72
CA VAL A 176 15.51 2.12 -2.88
C VAL A 176 16.03 0.90 -3.62
N SER A 177 17.20 1.04 -4.24
CA SER A 177 17.91 -0.12 -4.76
C SER A 177 18.62 -0.84 -3.63
N ILE A 178 18.46 -2.16 -3.54
CA ILE A 178 19.19 -3.02 -2.59
C ILE A 178 20.66 -3.10 -2.99
N ARG A 179 20.91 -3.27 -4.29
CA ARG A 179 22.25 -3.30 -4.89
C ARG A 179 22.31 -2.46 -6.16
N VAL A 180 23.46 -1.85 -6.42
CA VAL A 180 23.76 -1.11 -7.67
C VAL A 180 25.14 -1.52 -8.16
N SER A 181 25.21 -1.98 -9.42
CA SER A 181 26.45 -2.43 -10.06
C SER A 181 27.23 -3.46 -9.22
N GLY A 182 26.52 -4.38 -8.56
CA GLY A 182 27.11 -5.42 -7.71
C GLY A 182 27.48 -4.99 -6.29
N LYS A 183 27.34 -3.70 -5.94
CA LYS A 183 27.56 -3.21 -4.58
C LYS A 183 26.24 -3.15 -3.81
N GLU A 184 26.17 -3.83 -2.67
CA GLU A 184 25.05 -3.71 -1.74
C GLU A 184 25.01 -2.31 -1.13
N LEU A 185 23.83 -1.71 -1.11
CA LEU A 185 23.59 -0.38 -0.55
C LEU A 185 22.80 -0.44 0.76
N VAL A 186 22.20 -1.58 1.05
CA VAL A 186 21.46 -1.84 2.29
C VAL A 186 21.90 -3.17 2.87
N GLU A 187 21.96 -3.24 4.19
CA GLU A 187 22.35 -4.44 4.93
C GLU A 187 21.16 -4.88 5.79
N LYS A 188 20.76 -6.15 5.70
CA LYS A 188 19.70 -6.69 6.56
C LYS A 188 20.23 -6.86 7.97
N ILE A 189 19.55 -6.28 8.96
CA ILE A 189 19.96 -6.29 10.36
C ILE A 189 19.03 -7.11 11.27
N SER A 190 17.87 -7.55 10.78
CA SER A 190 16.91 -8.39 11.51
C SER A 190 16.18 -9.37 10.61
#